data_AF-A0A967HH15-F1
#
_entry.id   AF-A0A967HH15-F1
#
_cell.length_a   1.000
_cell.length_b   1.000
_cell.length_c   1.000
_cell.angle_alpha   90.00
_cell.angle_beta   90.00
_cell.angle_gamma   90.00
#
_symmetry.space_group_name_H-M   'P 1'
#
loop_
_entity.id
_entity.type
_entity.pdbx_description
1 polymer ?
#
loop_
_entity_poly.entity_id
_entity_poly.type
_entity_poly.pdbx_seq_one_letter_code
_entity_poly.pdbx_strand_id
1 'polypeptide(L)'
;ALPLPGQEPAPGGDRTAPPPLTVVVVVDQMRPDLLERFGDQFTGGFGRLLAEGAVYTRASHRHGVPHTGPGHASLATGTHPSRHGIVANNWLDRETGQAVYAVDDPAHTIPGDPEAAGRSPASLARPALGEAVRRAHP
;
A
#
# COMPACT_ATOMS: atom_id res chain seq x y z
N ALA A 1 -14.75 18.63 -19.76
CA ALA A 1 -14.20 18.47 -21.12
C ALA A 1 -15.01 17.40 -21.83
N LEU A 2 -15.33 17.59 -23.11
CA LEU A 2 -15.95 16.54 -23.93
C LEU A 2 -14.93 15.41 -24.16
N PRO A 3 -15.33 14.13 -24.15
CA PRO A 3 -14.41 13.02 -24.38
C PRO A 3 -13.79 13.11 -25.79
N LEU A 4 -12.52 12.71 -25.89
CA LEU A 4 -11.82 12.65 -27.17
C LEU A 4 -12.46 11.59 -28.09
N PRO A 5 -12.57 11.85 -29.40
CA PRO A 5 -13.15 10.88 -30.34
C PRO A 5 -12.26 9.63 -30.42
N GLY A 6 -12.83 8.47 -30.06
CA GLY A 6 -12.17 7.16 -30.15
C GLY A 6 -11.99 6.40 -28.84
N GLN A 7 -12.31 6.99 -27.67
CA GLN A 7 -12.47 6.23 -26.43
C GLN A 7 -13.94 5.92 -26.21
N GLU A 8 -14.38 4.74 -26.64
CA GLU A 8 -15.58 4.15 -26.04
C GLU A 8 -15.35 4.03 -24.52
N PRO A 9 -16.31 4.43 -23.68
CA PRO A 9 -16.23 4.14 -22.25
C PRO A 9 -16.02 2.64 -22.10
N ALA A 10 -15.03 2.24 -21.29
CA ALA A 10 -14.81 0.83 -20.99
C ALA A 10 -16.15 0.19 -20.63
N PRO A 11 -16.51 -0.99 -21.19
CA PRO A 11 -17.80 -1.61 -20.96
C PRO A 11 -18.00 -1.69 -19.45
N GLY A 12 -19.01 -0.97 -18.97
CA GLY A 12 -19.35 -0.90 -17.57
C GLY A 12 -19.83 -2.27 -17.14
N GLY A 13 -18.89 -3.11 -16.70
CA GLY A 13 -19.20 -4.36 -16.01
C GLY A 13 -20.16 -4.07 -14.86
N ASP A 14 -21.02 -5.04 -14.55
CA ASP A 14 -21.95 -4.92 -13.44
C ASP A 14 -21.20 -4.48 -12.17
N ARG A 15 -21.40 -3.22 -11.78
CA ARG A 15 -20.74 -2.59 -10.64
C ARG A 15 -21.19 -3.21 -9.30
N THR A 16 -22.14 -4.15 -9.33
CA THR A 16 -22.61 -4.87 -8.15
C THR A 16 -21.91 -6.21 -7.94
N ALA A 17 -21.26 -6.76 -8.96
CA ALA A 17 -20.47 -7.98 -8.85
C ALA A 17 -19.06 -7.69 -8.28
N PRO A 18 -18.51 -8.56 -7.43
CA PRO A 18 -17.15 -8.40 -6.92
C PRO A 18 -16.12 -8.47 -8.06
N PRO A 19 -15.11 -7.59 -8.09
CA PRO A 19 -14.13 -7.58 -9.16
C PRO A 19 -13.25 -8.85 -9.10
N PRO A 20 -12.91 -9.48 -10.24
CA PRO A 20 -12.09 -10.68 -10.27
C PRO A 20 -10.63 -10.42 -9.90
N LEU A 21 -10.19 -9.17 -9.95
CA LEU A 21 -8.85 -8.74 -9.59
C LEU A 21 -8.92 -7.38 -8.90
N THR A 22 -8.27 -7.28 -7.75
CA THR A 22 -8.02 -6.01 -7.06
C THR A 22 -6.53 -5.72 -7.09
N VAL A 23 -6.16 -4.52 -7.55
CA VAL A 23 -4.77 -4.06 -7.58
C VAL A 23 -4.61 -2.87 -6.64
N VAL A 24 -3.70 -2.98 -5.68
CA VAL A 24 -3.33 -1.89 -4.77
C VAL A 24 -1.98 -1.36 -5.20
N VAL A 25 -1.92 -0.08 -5.59
CA VAL A 25 -0.68 0.60 -6.00
C VAL A 25 -0.34 1.66 -4.95
N VAL A 26 0.87 1.57 -4.40
CA VAL A 26 1.43 2.56 -3.48
C VAL A 26 2.68 3.14 -4.12
N VAL A 27 2.71 4.46 -4.29
CA VAL A 27 3.86 5.18 -4.84
C VAL A 27 4.59 5.81 -3.66
N ASP A 28 5.78 5.30 -3.34
CA ASP A 28 6.51 5.77 -2.17
C ASP A 28 6.89 7.25 -2.31
N GLN A 29 6.74 8.00 -1.22
CA GLN A 29 7.05 9.42 -1.13
C GLN A 29 6.26 10.34 -2.09
N MET A 30 5.19 9.85 -2.73
CA MET A 30 4.36 10.66 -3.62
C MET A 30 3.51 11.66 -2.85
N ARG A 31 3.88 12.95 -2.95
CA ARG A 31 3.07 14.04 -2.40
C ARG A 31 1.89 14.36 -3.32
N PRO A 32 0.73 14.76 -2.77
CA PRO A 32 -0.46 15.05 -3.57
C PRO A 32 -0.27 16.22 -4.53
N ASP A 33 0.52 17.24 -4.18
CA ASP A 33 0.76 18.40 -5.05
C ASP A 33 1.51 18.06 -6.33
N LEU A 34 2.20 16.91 -6.39
CA LEU A 34 2.84 16.44 -7.61
C LEU A 34 1.81 16.02 -8.68
N LEU A 35 0.63 15.55 -8.26
CA LEU A 35 -0.45 15.19 -9.19
C LEU A 35 -1.01 16.42 -9.90
N GLU A 36 -1.11 17.54 -9.18
CA GLU A 36 -1.55 18.81 -9.74
C GLU A 36 -0.45 19.47 -10.56
N ARG A 37 0.77 19.57 -10.00
CA ARG A 37 1.91 20.24 -10.64
C ARG A 37 2.28 19.65 -12.00
N PHE A 38 2.16 18.33 -12.15
CA PHE A 38 2.49 17.62 -13.38
C PHE A 38 1.25 17.08 -14.10
N GLY A 39 0.05 17.56 -13.74
CA GLY A 39 -1.24 17.09 -14.27
C GLY A 39 -1.28 17.00 -15.79
N ASP A 40 -0.85 18.06 -16.47
CA ASP A 40 -0.84 18.16 -17.94
C ASP A 40 0.11 17.16 -18.62
N GLN A 41 1.04 16.56 -17.87
CA GLN A 41 1.96 15.54 -18.38
C GLN A 41 1.39 14.11 -18.24
N PHE A 42 0.34 13.91 -17.44
CA PHE A 42 -0.27 12.60 -17.24
C PHE A 42 -1.29 12.28 -18.35
N THR A 43 -0.80 11.75 -19.47
CA THR A 43 -1.62 11.35 -20.61
C THR A 43 -2.16 9.90 -20.51
N GLY A 44 -1.77 9.16 -19.48
CA GLY A 44 -2.11 7.74 -19.27
C GLY A 44 -2.51 7.43 -17.83
N GLY A 45 -1.94 6.36 -17.23
CA GLY A 45 -2.31 5.80 -15.92
C GLY A 45 -2.87 6.77 -14.88
N PHE A 46 -2.07 7.73 -14.39
CA PHE A 46 -2.56 8.73 -13.44
C PHE A 46 -3.65 9.65 -14.00
N GLY A 47 -3.53 10.10 -15.26
CA GLY A 47 -4.54 10.93 -15.91
C GLY A 47 -5.90 10.21 -15.98
N ARG A 48 -5.90 8.92 -16.32
CA ARG A 48 -7.10 8.07 -16.28
C ARG A 48 -7.67 7.96 -14.87
N LEU A 49 -6.84 7.66 -13.87
CA LEU A 49 -7.28 7.55 -12.47
C LEU A 49 -7.87 8.86 -11.94
N LEU A 50 -7.31 10.00 -12.33
CA LEU A 50 -7.80 11.33 -11.94
C LEU A 50 -9.10 11.71 -12.66
N ALA A 51 -9.28 11.32 -13.92
CA ALA A 51 -10.45 11.67 -14.73
C ALA A 51 -11.66 10.74 -14.51
N GLU A 52 -11.41 9.44 -14.32
CA GLU A 52 -12.46 8.40 -14.28
C GLU A 52 -12.64 7.78 -12.88
N GLY A 53 -11.67 7.98 -11.98
CA GLY A 53 -11.65 7.35 -10.66
C GLY A 53 -12.35 8.15 -9.56
N ALA A 54 -12.46 7.53 -8.39
CA ALA A 54 -12.83 8.22 -7.16
C ALA A 54 -11.58 8.83 -6.52
N VAL A 55 -11.48 10.16 -6.52
CA VAL A 55 -10.31 10.89 -6.02
C VAL A 55 -10.57 11.48 -4.64
N TYR A 56 -9.77 11.08 -3.65
CA TYR A 56 -9.82 11.59 -2.29
C TYR A 56 -8.73 12.65 -2.05
N THR A 57 -9.08 13.93 -2.12
CA THR A 57 -8.14 15.06 -1.99
C THR A 57 -7.79 15.41 -0.53
N ARG A 58 -8.50 14.82 0.44
CA ARG A 58 -8.32 15.02 1.88
C ARG A 58 -7.99 13.72 2.60
N ALA A 59 -7.09 12.94 2.02
CA ALA A 59 -6.54 11.73 2.63
C ALA A 59 -5.21 12.03 3.33
N SER A 60 -4.97 11.40 4.48
CA SER A 60 -3.72 11.54 5.22
C SER A 60 -3.42 10.28 6.04
N HIS A 61 -2.14 9.98 6.25
CA HIS A 61 -1.71 9.05 7.29
C HIS A 61 -2.06 9.64 8.66
N ARG A 62 -3.06 9.07 9.34
CA ARG A 62 -3.52 9.51 10.68
C ARG A 62 -2.64 8.95 11.80
N HIS A 63 -1.33 8.97 11.61
CA HIS A 63 -0.32 8.61 12.61
C HIS A 63 0.87 9.55 12.51
N GLY A 64 1.56 9.79 13.62
CA GLY A 64 2.69 10.73 13.71
C GLY A 64 4.01 10.23 13.08
N VAL A 65 4.00 9.07 12.43
CA VAL A 65 5.22 8.43 11.90
C VAL A 65 5.07 8.17 10.39
N PRO A 66 5.30 9.16 9.52
CA PRO A 66 5.13 9.04 8.07
C PRO A 66 6.34 8.33 7.42
N HIS A 67 6.70 7.16 7.93
CA HIS A 67 7.75 6.30 7.38
C HIS A 67 7.14 5.20 6.50
N THR A 68 7.93 4.66 5.58
CA THR A 68 7.53 3.62 4.62
C THR A 68 6.83 2.44 5.29
N GLY A 69 7.45 1.80 6.28
CA GLY A 69 6.93 0.61 6.97
C GLY A 69 5.56 0.85 7.63
N PRO A 70 5.44 1.82 8.56
CA PRO A 70 4.16 2.16 9.17
C PRO A 70 3.07 2.52 8.16
N GLY A 71 3.41 3.33 7.14
CA GLY A 71 2.46 3.74 6.10
C GLY A 71 1.93 2.57 5.28
N HIS A 72 2.82 1.68 4.81
CA HIS A 72 2.44 0.50 4.04
C HIS A 72 1.63 -0.48 4.88
N ALA A 73 2.02 -0.72 6.14
CA ALA A 73 1.26 -1.59 7.05
C ALA A 73 -0.14 -1.04 7.34
N SER A 74 -0.30 0.29 7.47
CA SER A 74 -1.61 0.92 7.63
C SER A 74 -2.49 0.74 6.38
N LEU A 75 -1.93 0.92 5.18
CA LEU A 75 -2.66 0.71 3.91
C LEU A 75 -3.04 -0.76 3.72
N ALA A 76 -2.15 -1.69 4.06
CA ALA A 76 -2.36 -3.12 3.88
C ALA A 76 -3.39 -3.70 4.86
N THR A 77 -3.45 -3.20 6.10
CA THR A 77 -4.28 -3.77 7.17
C THR A 77 -5.55 -2.97 7.47
N GLY A 78 -5.63 -1.72 7.03
CA GLY A 78 -6.70 -0.79 7.42
C GLY A 78 -6.66 -0.37 8.89
N THR A 79 -5.54 -0.57 9.58
CA THR A 79 -5.38 -0.22 11.00
C THR A 79 -4.22 0.77 11.22
N HIS A 80 -4.11 1.34 12.42
CA HIS A 80 -3.01 2.26 12.77
C HIS A 80 -1.77 1.52 13.32
N PRO A 81 -0.59 2.16 13.38
CA PRO A 81 0.62 1.58 13.98
C PRO A 81 0.43 0.98 15.38
N SER A 82 -0.42 1.59 16.21
CA SER A 82 -0.78 1.09 17.53
C SER A 82 -1.54 -0.25 17.53
N ARG A 83 -2.05 -0.67 16.38
CA ARG A 83 -2.83 -1.92 16.21
C ARG A 83 -2.08 -2.97 15.40
N HIS A 84 -1.35 -2.59 14.35
CA HIS A 84 -0.58 -3.51 13.50
C HIS A 84 0.88 -3.69 13.91
N GLY A 85 1.38 -2.93 14.88
CA GLY A 85 2.70 -3.16 15.50
C GLY A 85 3.88 -2.51 14.77
N ILE A 86 3.78 -2.25 13.47
CA ILE A 86 4.82 -1.54 12.71
C ILE A 86 4.83 -0.04 13.05
N VAL A 87 5.63 0.35 14.04
CA VAL A 87 5.71 1.72 14.58
C VAL A 87 6.79 2.59 13.95
N ALA A 88 7.77 1.99 13.28
CA ALA A 88 8.83 2.66 12.54
C ALA A 88 9.45 1.68 11.52
N ASN A 89 10.34 2.16 10.64
CA ASN A 89 11.15 1.26 9.80
C ASN A 89 12.14 0.46 10.65
N ASN A 90 12.70 1.10 11.68
CA ASN A 90 13.56 0.46 12.66
C ASN A 90 13.14 0.95 14.06
N TRP A 91 13.20 0.08 15.06
CA TRP A 91 12.99 0.46 16.46
C TRP A 91 14.01 -0.23 17.36
N LEU A 92 14.18 0.29 18.57
CA LEU A 92 14.98 -0.35 19.61
C LEU A 92 14.13 -1.41 20.31
N ASP A 93 14.55 -2.66 20.25
CA ASP A 93 14.03 -3.71 21.12
C ASP A 93 14.52 -3.46 22.55
N ARG A 94 13.58 -3.34 23.49
CA ARG A 94 13.90 -2.96 24.88
C ARG A 94 14.50 -4.09 25.70
N GLU A 95 14.26 -5.34 25.32
CA GLU A 95 14.77 -6.51 26.04
C GLU A 95 16.23 -6.76 25.68
N THR A 96 16.56 -6.63 24.40
CA THR A 96 17.90 -6.91 23.86
C THR A 96 18.77 -5.66 23.70
N GLY A 97 18.16 -4.47 23.69
CA GLY A 97 18.84 -3.21 23.41
C GLY A 97 19.33 -3.08 21.96
N GLN A 98 18.86 -3.94 21.04
CA GLN A 98 19.28 -3.94 19.64
C GLN A 98 18.28 -3.21 18.75
N ALA A 99 18.79 -2.64 17.65
CA ALA A 99 17.93 -2.12 16.60
C ALA A 99 17.32 -3.27 15.80
N VAL A 100 16.00 -3.26 15.65
CA VAL A 100 15.23 -4.22 14.88
C VAL A 100 14.65 -3.52 13.66
N TYR A 101 14.85 -4.09 12.47
CA TYR A 101 14.20 -3.64 11.24
C TYR A 101 12.81 -4.27 11.11
N ALA A 102 11.87 -3.53 10.53
CA ALA A 102 10.44 -3.85 10.59
C ALA A 102 10.05 -5.23 10.06
N VAL A 103 10.79 -5.72 9.08
CA VAL A 103 10.55 -7.02 8.44
C VAL A 103 11.73 -7.96 8.62
N ASP A 104 12.61 -7.71 9.59
CA ASP A 104 13.74 -8.58 9.87
C ASP A 104 13.26 -9.91 10.46
N ASP A 105 13.84 -11.01 9.97
CA ASP A 105 13.54 -12.35 10.47
C ASP A 105 14.77 -13.25 10.30
N PRO A 106 15.69 -13.24 11.29
CA PRO A 106 16.91 -14.05 11.21
C PRO A 106 16.65 -15.56 11.32
N ALA A 107 15.43 -16.00 11.62
CA ALA A 107 15.07 -17.42 11.64
C ALA A 107 14.80 -17.98 10.25
N HIS A 108 14.74 -17.13 9.21
CA HIS A 108 14.42 -17.49 7.84
C HIS A 108 15.49 -16.98 6.87
N THR A 109 15.56 -17.58 5.69
CA THR A 109 16.43 -17.15 4.58
C THR A 109 15.60 -16.76 3.36
N ILE A 110 16.17 -15.95 2.47
CA ILE A 110 15.50 -15.57 1.23
C ILE A 110 15.63 -16.71 0.21
N PRO A 111 14.51 -17.22 -0.35
CA PRO A 111 14.57 -18.22 -1.41
C PRO A 111 15.36 -17.69 -2.62
N GLY A 112 16.42 -18.40 -2.99
CA GLY A 112 17.31 -18.01 -4.08
C GLY A 112 18.44 -17.05 -3.70
N ASP A 113 18.48 -16.57 -2.45
CA ASP A 113 19.56 -15.73 -1.92
C ASP A 113 19.80 -16.01 -0.43
N PRO A 114 20.45 -17.14 -0.08
CA PRO A 114 20.60 -17.57 1.32
C PRO A 114 21.55 -16.68 2.14
N GLU A 115 22.38 -15.86 1.49
CA GLU A 115 23.32 -14.95 2.15
C GLU A 115 22.65 -13.61 2.53
N ALA A 116 21.51 -13.28 1.93
CA ALA A 116 20.73 -12.11 2.31
C ALA A 116 20.13 -12.26 3.71
N ALA A 117 20.07 -11.15 4.44
CA ALA A 117 19.38 -11.10 5.73
C ALA A 117 17.89 -11.50 5.56
N GLY A 118 17.46 -12.46 6.36
CA GLY A 118 16.10 -13.00 6.33
C GLY A 118 15.02 -11.94 6.54
N ARG A 119 13.91 -12.08 5.81
CA ARG A 119 12.78 -11.14 5.86
C ARG A 119 11.45 -11.86 5.96
N SER A 120 10.53 -11.35 6.79
CA SER A 120 9.19 -11.90 6.90
C SER A 120 8.17 -10.87 7.44
N PRO A 121 6.86 -11.17 7.40
CA PRO A 121 5.83 -10.31 7.99
C PRO A 121 5.64 -10.56 9.50
N ALA A 122 6.56 -11.25 10.20
CA ALA A 122 6.37 -11.69 11.60
C ALA A 122 6.04 -10.55 12.58
N SER A 123 6.54 -9.34 12.32
CA SER A 123 6.25 -8.15 13.14
C SER A 123 4.84 -7.56 12.92
N LEU A 124 4.11 -8.00 11.90
CA LEU A 124 2.78 -7.49 11.56
C LEU A 124 1.70 -8.19 12.40
N ALA A 125 1.13 -7.46 13.36
CA ALA A 125 0.17 -8.02 14.32
C ALA A 125 -1.28 -8.11 13.80
N ARG A 126 -1.55 -7.75 12.54
CA ARG A 126 -2.89 -7.70 11.93
C ARG A 126 -2.86 -8.30 10.53
N PRO A 127 -3.92 -9.03 10.12
CA PRO A 127 -4.01 -9.55 8.77
C PRO A 127 -4.07 -8.41 7.75
N ALA A 128 -3.38 -8.59 6.64
CA ALA A 128 -3.48 -7.70 5.48
C ALA A 128 -4.73 -8.02 4.64
N LEU A 129 -5.11 -7.11 3.75
CA LEU A 129 -6.26 -7.23 2.85
C LEU A 129 -6.28 -8.58 2.12
N GLY A 130 -5.15 -9.02 1.56
CA GLY A 130 -5.07 -10.30 0.84
C GLY A 130 -5.38 -11.51 1.72
N GLU A 131 -4.96 -11.48 2.99
CA GLU A 131 -5.29 -12.54 3.94
C GLU A 131 -6.77 -12.50 4.32
N ALA A 132 -7.34 -11.31 4.51
CA ALA A 132 -8.76 -11.14 4.80
C ALA A 132 -9.65 -11.66 3.65
N VAL A 133 -9.28 -11.33 2.40
CA VAL A 133 -9.97 -11.82 1.19
C VAL A 133 -9.90 -13.34 1.11
N ARG A 134 -8.70 -13.93 1.28
CA ARG A 134 -8.53 -15.39 1.28
C ARG A 134 -9.34 -16.08 2.38
N ARG A 135 -9.45 -15.49 3.57
CA ARG A 135 -10.27 -16.04 4.66
C ARG A 135 -11.77 -15.99 4.36
N ALA A 136 -12.23 -14.95 3.67
CA ALA A 136 -13.64 -14.79 3.29
C ALA A 136 -14.03 -15.68 2.09
N HIS A 137 -13.07 -16.06 1.25
CA HIS A 137 -13.24 -16.84 0.03
C HIS A 137 -12.18 -17.97 -0.04
N PRO A 138 -12.36 -19.06 0.73
CA PRO A 138 -11.38 -20.14 0.84
C PRO A 138 -11.22 -20.98 -0.44
#